data_AF-A0A6P5TVY6-F1
#
_entry.id   AF-A0A6P5TVY6-F1
#
_cell.length_a   1.000
_cell.length_b   1.000
_cell.length_c   1.000
_cell.angle_alpha   90.00
_cell.angle_beta   90.00
_cell.angle_gamma   90.00
#
_symmetry.space_group_name_H-M   'P 1'
#
loop_
_entity.id
_entity.type
_entity.pdbx_description
1 polymer ?
#
loop_
_entity_poly.entity_id
_entity_poly.type
_entity_poly.pdbx_seq_one_letter_code
_entity_poly.pdbx_strand_id
1 'polypeptide(L)'
;MECRRTLGQIILPIFYDVDPSDVREQTGSFAEAFQTHEVRFHGVKDKEEKIQSWRKSLTKAAGLDGLVLSKFDGYEGVFIRKIIDEINRKLKSSHQTSWNRI
;
A
#
# COMPACT_ATOMS: atom_id res chain seq x y z
N MET A 1 -3.46 5.04 -5.83
CA MET A 1 -4.25 5.79 -4.82
C MET A 1 -5.37 6.64 -5.40
N GLU A 2 -5.28 7.03 -6.68
CA GLU A 2 -6.30 7.88 -7.31
C GLU A 2 -7.68 7.20 -7.40
N CYS A 3 -7.77 5.95 -7.88
CA CYS A 3 -9.04 5.21 -7.91
C CYS A 3 -9.67 5.01 -6.54
N ARG A 4 -8.87 4.92 -5.46
CA ARG A 4 -9.40 4.91 -4.10
C ARG A 4 -10.06 6.24 -3.74
N ARG A 5 -9.49 7.36 -4.19
CA ARG A 5 -10.01 8.71 -3.96
C ARG A 5 -11.24 9.01 -4.83
N THR A 6 -11.23 8.61 -6.09
CA THR A 6 -12.25 9.01 -7.08
C THR A 6 -13.36 7.99 -7.25
N LEU A 7 -13.04 6.70 -7.17
CA LEU A 7 -13.98 5.60 -7.39
C LEU A 7 -14.32 4.83 -6.09
N GLY A 8 -13.75 5.25 -4.95
CA GLY A 8 -13.92 4.54 -3.69
C GLY A 8 -13.31 3.14 -3.67
N GLN A 9 -12.35 2.85 -4.57
CA GLN A 9 -11.72 1.54 -4.65
C GLN A 9 -11.10 1.14 -3.30
N ILE A 10 -11.47 -0.05 -2.82
CA ILE A 10 -10.91 -0.62 -1.60
C ILE A 10 -9.46 -1.05 -1.86
N ILE A 11 -8.56 -0.65 -0.97
CA ILE A 11 -7.15 -1.03 -0.99
C ILE A 11 -6.83 -1.74 0.32
N LEU A 12 -6.16 -2.89 0.24
CA LEU A 12 -5.64 -3.64 1.38
C LEU A 12 -4.12 -3.74 1.23
N PRO A 13 -3.33 -2.96 1.97
CA PRO A 13 -1.87 -3.11 1.99
C PRO A 13 -1.47 -4.43 2.66
N ILE A 14 -0.45 -5.08 2.10
CA ILE A 14 0.19 -6.27 2.65
C ILE A 14 1.66 -5.94 2.84
N PHE A 15 2.14 -6.02 4.07
CA PHE A 15 3.53 -5.76 4.44
C PHE A 15 4.21 -7.09 4.71
N TYR A 16 5.03 -7.51 3.75
CA TYR A 16 5.77 -8.76 3.77
C TYR A 16 7.23 -8.45 4.09
N ASP A 17 7.68 -8.88 5.27
CA ASP A 17 9.03 -8.66 5.78
C ASP A 17 9.54 -7.21 5.71
N VAL A 18 8.62 -6.26 5.91
CA VAL A 18 8.90 -4.83 5.97
C VAL A 18 8.11 -4.19 7.10
N ASP A 19 8.70 -3.20 7.77
CA ASP A 19 7.96 -2.36 8.70
C ASP A 19 7.06 -1.38 7.93
N PRO A 20 5.75 -1.32 8.21
CA PRO A 20 4.86 -0.33 7.61
C PRO A 20 5.33 1.12 7.76
N SER A 21 6.02 1.46 8.86
CA SER A 21 6.60 2.79 9.09
C SER A 21 7.69 3.11 8.07
N ASP A 22 8.56 2.15 7.74
CA ASP A 22 9.59 2.32 6.70
C ASP A 22 8.96 2.60 5.34
N VAL A 23 7.84 1.95 5.01
CA VAL A 23 7.10 2.24 3.77
C VAL A 23 6.44 3.62 3.83
N ARG A 24 5.88 4.00 4.98
CA ARG A 24 5.11 5.25 5.17
C ARG A 24 5.99 6.49 5.15
N GLU A 25 7.15 6.40 5.78
CA GLU A 25 8.11 7.48 5.97
C GLU A 25 9.27 7.41 4.97
N GLN A 26 9.32 6.32 4.18
CA GLN A 26 10.37 6.03 3.22
C GLN A 26 11.77 6.05 3.86
N THR A 27 11.92 5.33 4.98
CA THR A 27 13.18 5.10 5.69
C THR A 27 13.81 3.75 5.30
N GLY A 28 15.01 3.46 5.80
CA GLY A 28 15.74 2.24 5.47
C GLY A 28 16.00 2.09 3.97
N SER A 29 15.75 0.89 3.43
CA SER A 29 15.97 0.58 2.01
C SER A 29 15.10 1.41 1.06
N PHE A 30 13.93 1.90 1.52
CA PHE A 30 13.11 2.81 0.73
C PHE A 30 13.81 4.16 0.54
N ALA A 31 14.47 4.68 1.57
CA ALA A 31 15.23 5.94 1.47
C ALA A 31 16.33 5.84 0.40
N GLU A 32 17.11 4.76 0.44
CA GLU A 32 18.20 4.49 -0.51
C GLU A 32 17.68 4.36 -1.95
N ALA A 33 16.56 3.65 -2.15
CA ALA A 33 15.93 3.52 -3.46
C ALA A 33 15.45 4.87 -3.99
N PHE A 34 14.82 5.71 -3.15
CA PHE A 34 14.40 7.04 -3.56
C PHE A 34 15.59 7.95 -3.89
N GLN A 35 16.64 7.96 -3.07
CA GLN A 35 17.85 8.73 -3.34
C GLN A 35 18.49 8.33 -4.67
N THR A 36 18.58 7.02 -4.94
CA THR A 36 19.11 6.50 -6.21
C THR A 36 18.31 7.01 -7.41
N HIS A 37 16.97 7.01 -7.32
CA HIS A 37 16.11 7.53 -8.37
C HIS A 37 16.20 9.05 -8.53
N GLU A 38 16.29 9.79 -7.42
CA GLU A 38 16.44 11.25 -7.42
C GLU A 38 17.74 11.67 -8.10
N VAL A 39 18.87 11.01 -7.80
CA VAL A 39 20.16 11.24 -8.47
C VAL A 39 20.09 10.88 -9.95
N ARG A 40 19.54 9.71 -10.28
CA ARG A 40 19.46 9.22 -11.67
C ARG A 40 18.63 10.11 -12.58
N PHE A 41 17.60 10.76 -12.05
CA PHE A 41 16.64 11.54 -12.84
C PHE A 41 16.67 13.04 -12.53
N HIS A 42 17.73 13.51 -11.89
CA HIS A 42 17.91 14.92 -11.56
C HIS A 42 17.79 15.82 -12.80
N GLY A 43 17.00 16.89 -12.71
CA GLY A 43 16.76 17.84 -13.79
C GLY A 43 15.76 17.36 -14.86
N VAL A 44 15.22 16.15 -14.74
CA VAL A 44 14.21 15.61 -15.64
C VAL A 44 12.83 15.78 -15.01
N LYS A 45 12.21 16.94 -15.25
CA LYS A 45 10.98 17.41 -14.57
C LYS A 45 9.87 16.35 -14.44
N ASP A 46 9.53 15.64 -15.51
CA ASP A 46 8.46 14.62 -15.48
C ASP A 46 8.81 13.43 -14.57
N LYS A 47 10.10 13.10 -14.45
CA LYS A 47 10.58 12.03 -13.57
C LYS A 47 10.63 12.47 -12.12
N GLU A 48 11.03 13.71 -11.85
CA GLU A 48 11.00 14.28 -10.50
C GLU A 48 9.56 14.37 -9.97
N GLU A 49 8.61 14.84 -10.78
CA GLU A 49 7.18 14.83 -10.45
C GLU A 49 6.66 13.42 -10.17
N LYS A 50 7.11 12.43 -10.95
CA LYS A 50 6.75 11.02 -10.76
C LYS A 50 7.30 10.46 -9.44
N ILE A 51 8.54 10.77 -9.07
CA ILE A 51 9.14 10.38 -7.79
C ILE A 51 8.32 10.93 -6.62
N GLN A 52 7.93 12.22 -6.68
CA GLN A 52 7.08 12.82 -5.66
C GLN A 52 5.69 12.18 -5.58
N SER A 53 5.12 11.78 -6.73
CA SER A 53 3.86 11.04 -6.80
C SER A 53 3.97 9.64 -6.16
N TRP A 54 5.10 8.96 -6.34
CA TRP A 54 5.37 7.67 -5.70
C TRP A 54 5.49 7.81 -4.18
N ARG A 55 6.27 8.78 -3.66
CA ARG A 55 6.35 9.06 -2.22
C ARG A 55 4.98 9.25 -1.61
N LYS A 56 4.18 10.16 -2.17
CA LYS A 56 2.80 10.42 -1.72
C LYS A 56 1.91 9.17 -1.77
N SER A 57 2.08 8.33 -2.79
CA SER A 57 1.30 7.11 -2.94
C SER A 57 1.66 6.05 -1.90
N LEU A 58 2.96 5.86 -1.62
CA LEU A 58 3.44 4.94 -0.59
C LEU A 58 3.02 5.39 0.81
N THR A 59 3.22 6.67 1.16
CA THR A 59 2.74 7.22 2.44
C THR A 59 1.24 7.01 2.63
N LYS A 60 0.42 7.28 1.59
CA LYS A 60 -1.03 7.09 1.66
C LYS A 60 -1.44 5.62 1.75
N ALA A 61 -0.75 4.72 1.06
CA ALA A 61 -1.04 3.30 1.11
C ALA A 61 -0.63 2.70 2.46
N ALA A 62 0.54 3.06 2.97
CA ALA A 62 1.06 2.57 4.24
C ALA A 62 0.34 3.18 5.46
N GLY A 63 -0.35 4.30 5.29
CA GLY A 63 -1.26 4.87 6.29
C GLY A 63 -2.63 4.19 6.37
N LEU A 64 -2.90 3.14 5.59
CA LEU A 64 -4.13 2.36 5.70
C LEU A 64 -3.97 1.15 6.62
N ASP A 65 -5.10 0.68 7.14
CA ASP A 65 -5.15 -0.61 7.83
C ASP A 65 -4.76 -1.73 6.86
N GLY A 66 -3.61 -2.34 7.12
CA GLY A 66 -3.04 -3.44 6.33
C GLY A 66 -2.67 -4.65 7.20
N LEU A 67 -2.24 -5.71 6.52
CA LEU A 67 -1.80 -6.95 7.15
C LEU A 67 -0.26 -7.00 7.16
N VAL A 68 0.33 -7.28 8.32
CA VAL A 68 1.79 -7.29 8.53
C VAL A 68 2.23 -8.69 8.91
N LEU A 69 3.15 -9.29 8.15
CA LEU A 69 3.60 -10.67 8.35
C LEU A 69 4.22 -10.91 9.73
N SER A 70 4.98 -9.95 10.25
CA SER A 70 5.66 -10.07 11.55
C SER A 70 4.70 -10.26 12.73
N LYS A 71 3.41 -9.87 12.59
CA LYS A 71 2.36 -10.12 13.59
C LYS A 71 1.89 -11.59 13.65
N PHE A 72 2.38 -12.42 12.74
CA PHE A 72 2.08 -13.85 12.63
C PHE A 72 3.34 -14.68 12.83
N ASP A 73 4.35 -14.15 13.53
CA ASP A 73 5.63 -14.80 13.83
C ASP A 73 6.36 -15.34 12.57
N GLY A 74 6.10 -14.74 11.41
CA GLY A 74 6.65 -15.20 10.13
C GLY A 74 5.98 -16.45 9.53
N TYR A 75 4.91 -16.99 10.14
CA TYR A 75 4.17 -18.13 9.60
C TYR A 75 3.33 -17.73 8.37
N GLU A 76 3.96 -17.76 7.20
CA GLU A 76 3.36 -17.35 5.92
C GLU A 76 2.04 -18.07 5.61
N GLY A 77 1.94 -19.37 5.92
CA GLY A 77 0.71 -20.13 5.69
C GLY A 77 -0.48 -19.59 6.47
N VAL A 78 -0.28 -19.13 7.71
CA VAL A 78 -1.33 -18.48 8.52
C VAL A 78 -1.64 -17.09 7.95
N PHE A 79 -0.60 -16.35 7.57
CA PHE A 79 -0.72 -15.02 6.99
C PHE A 79 -1.52 -15.02 5.69
N ILE A 80 -1.24 -15.94 4.77
CA ILE A 80 -1.96 -16.10 3.50
C ILE A 80 -3.43 -16.43 3.74
N ARG A 81 -3.74 -17.34 4.67
CA ARG A 81 -5.15 -17.61 5.03
C ARG A 81 -5.85 -16.35 5.52
N LYS A 82 -5.19 -15.54 6.35
CA LYS A 82 -5.75 -14.28 6.84
C LYS A 82 -5.98 -13.25 5.72
N ILE A 83 -5.07 -13.18 4.74
CA ILE A 83 -5.23 -12.34 3.54
C ILE A 83 -6.48 -12.76 2.77
N ILE A 84 -6.66 -14.06 2.52
CA ILE A 84 -7.82 -14.61 1.80
C ILE A 84 -9.12 -14.26 2.53
N ASP A 85 -9.16 -14.46 3.85
CA ASP A 85 -10.34 -14.15 4.67
C ASP A 85 -10.70 -12.67 4.60
N GLU A 86 -9.70 -11.78 4.68
CA GLU A 86 -9.92 -10.33 4.65
C GLU A 86 -10.37 -9.85 3.27
N ILE A 87 -9.84 -10.41 2.19
CA ILE A 87 -10.31 -10.15 0.82
C ILE A 87 -11.77 -10.58 0.67
N ASN A 88 -12.11 -11.81 1.08
CA ASN A 88 -13.47 -12.33 1.02
C ASN A 88 -14.46 -11.46 1.79
N ARG A 89 -14.07 -11.00 2.98
CA ARG A 89 -14.87 -10.08 3.81
C ARG A 89 -15.11 -8.74 3.10
N LYS A 90 -14.06 -8.13 2.57
CA LYS A 90 -14.15 -6.85 1.85
C LYS A 90 -15.02 -6.96 0.60
N LEU A 91 -14.87 -8.03 -0.18
CA LEU A 91 -15.70 -8.29 -1.36
C LEU A 91 -17.19 -8.43 -0.99
N LYS A 92 -17.52 -9.25 0.02
CA LYS A 92 -18.90 -9.38 0.51
C LYS A 92 -19.51 -8.04 0.93
N SER A 93 -18.75 -7.21 1.65
CA SER A 93 -19.22 -5.88 2.06
C SER A 93 -19.43 -4.91 0.89
N SER A 94 -18.61 -4.99 -0.16
CA SER A 94 -18.78 -4.16 -1.36
C SER A 94 -20.06 -4.51 -2.13
N HIS A 95 -20.43 -5.80 -2.19
CA HIS A 95 -21.68 -6.21 -2.82
C HIS A 95 -22.90 -5.76 -2.01
N GLN A 96 -22.89 -5.88 -0.68
CA GLN A 96 -24.01 -5.45 0.16
C GLN A 96 -24.29 -3.93 0.07
N THR A 97 -23.24 -3.12 -0.04
CA THR A 97 -23.36 -1.65 -0.10
C THR A 97 -23.97 -1.16 -1.43
N SER A 98 -23.84 -1.95 -2.50
CA SER A 98 -24.44 -1.64 -3.81
C SER A 98 -25.92 -2.01 -3.90
N TRP A 99 -26.37 -3.03 -3.16
CA TRP A 99 -27.78 -3.44 -3.11
C TRP A 99 -28.64 -2.51 -2.23
N ASN A 100 -28.07 -1.87 -1.21
CA ASN A 100 -28.79 -0.94 -0.33
C ASN A 100 -28.94 0.49 -0.90
N ARG A 101 -28.51 0.73 -2.15
CA ARG A 101 -28.58 2.04 -2.84
C ARG A 101 -29.59 2.09 -3.99
N ILE A 102 -30.37 1.02 -4.18
CA ILE A 102 -31.49 0.90 -5.12
C ILE A 102 -32.76 0.75 -4.29
#